data_AF-A0A942PFY8-F1
#
_entry.id   AF-A0A942PFY8-F1
#
_cell.length_a   1.000
_cell.length_b   1.000
_cell.length_c   1.000
_cell.angle_alpha   90.00
_cell.angle_beta   90.00
_cell.angle_gamma   90.00
#
_symmetry.space_group_name_H-M   'P 1'
#
loop_
_entity.id
_entity.type
_entity.pdbx_description
1 polymer ?
#
loop_
_entity_poly.entity_id
_entity_poly.type
_entity_poly.pdbx_seq_one_letter_code
_entity_poly.pdbx_strand_id
1 'polypeptide(L)'
;MERRELLLGAGALAFSTIAASAFGAEHTHDHMHHGNAQNQGLIDATADCVKKGQACLNHCLDLLAQGDKEMAACARTVSQMLATCGALEQLSSLNSKHVAKMAKVVAGVCQECEDECRKHEKKHAECKACADSCAECLKECNKAV
;
A
#
# COMPACT_ATOMS: atom_id res chain seq x y z
N MET A 1 -32.08 26.09 22.84
CA MET A 1 -33.08 25.33 23.61
C MET A 1 -33.68 24.39 22.58
N GLU A 2 -33.38 23.09 22.49
CA GLU A 2 -33.45 22.01 23.48
C GLU A 2 -32.65 20.81 22.92
N ARG A 3 -31.33 20.74 23.15
CA ARG A 3 -30.51 19.53 22.87
C ARG A 3 -29.39 19.31 23.88
N ARG A 4 -29.06 20.34 24.67
CA ARG A 4 -28.00 20.31 25.70
C ARG A 4 -28.47 19.80 27.06
N GLU A 5 -29.78 19.64 27.27
CA GLU A 5 -30.36 19.16 28.52
C GLU A 5 -30.44 17.62 28.63
N LEU A 6 -30.08 16.86 27.59
CA LEU A 6 -30.12 15.39 27.62
C LEU A 6 -28.81 14.75 28.16
N LEU A 7 -27.81 15.56 28.50
CA LEU A 7 -26.49 15.08 28.97
C LEU A 7 -26.21 15.42 30.45
N LEU A 8 -27.23 15.84 31.20
CA LEU A 8 -27.10 16.21 32.62
C LEU A 8 -28.14 15.51 33.52
N GLY A 9 -28.46 14.25 33.22
CA GLY A 9 -29.26 13.38 34.08
C GLY A 9 -28.38 12.39 34.85
N ALA A 10 -27.88 12.81 36.00
CA ALA A 10 -27.15 11.98 36.95
C ALA A 10 -28.01 10.81 37.48
N GLY A 11 -27.38 9.66 37.73
CA GLY A 11 -28.04 8.53 38.37
C GLY A 11 -27.10 7.37 38.69
N ALA A 12 -26.19 7.58 39.65
CA ALA A 12 -25.46 6.48 40.27
C ALA A 12 -26.44 5.65 41.13
N LEU A 13 -26.65 4.37 40.79
CA LEU A 13 -27.38 3.40 41.63
C LEU A 13 -26.67 2.04 41.64
N ALA A 14 -25.97 1.83 42.76
CA ALA A 14 -25.79 0.62 43.58
C ALA A 14 -25.56 -0.79 42.96
N PHE A 15 -24.42 -1.36 43.35
CA PHE A 15 -24.19 -2.72 43.85
C PHE A 15 -24.96 -3.92 43.24
N SER A 16 -24.22 -4.86 42.67
CA SER A 16 -24.33 -6.28 43.06
C SER A 16 -23.12 -7.09 42.59
N THR A 17 -22.37 -7.61 43.56
CA THR A 17 -21.43 -8.72 43.38
C THR A 17 -22.20 -10.00 43.07
N ILE A 18 -22.05 -10.58 41.88
CA ILE A 18 -22.52 -11.95 41.58
C ILE A 18 -21.44 -12.73 40.82
N ALA A 19 -20.91 -13.73 41.54
CA ALA A 19 -20.40 -15.03 41.11
C ALA A 19 -19.43 -15.13 39.91
N ALA A 20 -18.15 -15.34 40.23
CA ALA A 20 -17.26 -16.12 39.40
C ALA A 20 -17.74 -17.58 39.36
N SER A 21 -18.37 -17.98 38.26
CA SER A 21 -18.40 -19.39 37.82
C SER A 21 -19.00 -19.52 36.42
N ALA A 22 -18.23 -20.18 35.56
CA ALA A 22 -18.64 -20.87 34.33
C ALA A 22 -18.88 -20.02 33.07
N PHE A 23 -17.83 -19.44 32.51
CA PHE A 23 -17.58 -19.62 31.07
C PHE A 23 -16.34 -20.50 30.94
N GLY A 24 -16.54 -21.79 30.71
CA GLY A 24 -15.49 -22.63 30.16
C GLY A 24 -15.11 -22.03 28.81
N ALA A 25 -13.96 -21.37 28.74
CA ALA A 25 -13.34 -21.04 27.48
C ALA A 25 -12.85 -22.35 26.87
N GLU A 26 -13.71 -23.01 26.09
CA GLU A 26 -13.27 -23.95 25.08
C GLU A 26 -12.43 -23.14 24.08
N HIS A 27 -11.12 -23.07 24.31
CA HIS A 27 -10.19 -22.57 23.33
C HIS A 27 -10.11 -23.61 22.21
N THR A 28 -11.01 -23.52 21.23
CA THR A 28 -10.80 -24.16 19.93
C THR A 28 -9.60 -23.45 19.29
N HIS A 29 -8.44 -24.11 19.34
CA HIS A 29 -7.30 -23.73 18.53
C HIS A 29 -7.56 -24.17 17.10
N ASP A 30 -8.45 -23.43 16.41
CA ASP A 30 -8.72 -23.70 15.01
C ASP A 30 -7.51 -23.34 14.14
N HIS A 31 -7.26 -24.24 13.20
CA HIS A 31 -6.05 -24.40 12.42
C HIS A 31 -5.64 -23.13 11.66
N MET A 32 -4.41 -22.67 11.90
CA MET A 32 -3.74 -21.70 11.03
C MET A 32 -3.57 -22.33 9.65
N HIS A 33 -4.48 -22.00 8.72
CA HIS A 33 -4.30 -22.30 7.31
C HIS A 33 -3.12 -21.46 6.78
N HIS A 34 -1.91 -22.03 6.84
CA HIS A 34 -0.77 -21.53 6.08
C HIS A 34 -1.02 -21.80 4.60
N GLY A 35 -1.91 -21.02 3.99
CA GLY A 35 -2.01 -20.94 2.54
C GLY A 35 -0.62 -20.58 2.03
N ASN A 36 -0.04 -21.45 1.20
CA ASN A 36 1.18 -21.14 0.46
C ASN A 36 0.96 -19.79 -0.21
N ALA A 37 1.71 -18.76 0.21
CA ALA A 37 1.50 -17.39 -0.23
C ALA A 37 2.01 -17.25 -1.67
N GLN A 38 1.23 -17.80 -2.60
CA GLN A 38 1.44 -17.61 -4.03
C GLN A 38 1.53 -16.11 -4.28
N ASN A 39 2.53 -15.70 -5.06
CA ASN A 39 2.79 -14.30 -5.40
C ASN A 39 3.22 -13.40 -4.23
N GLN A 40 3.65 -13.92 -3.06
CA GLN A 40 4.07 -13.05 -1.95
C GLN A 40 5.15 -12.03 -2.34
N GLY A 41 6.15 -12.44 -3.14
CA GLY A 41 7.17 -11.53 -3.65
C GLY A 41 6.58 -10.39 -4.50
N LEU A 42 5.59 -10.67 -5.34
CA LEU A 42 4.86 -9.65 -6.10
C LEU A 42 4.07 -8.72 -5.17
N ILE A 43 3.36 -9.27 -4.19
CA ILE A 43 2.57 -8.49 -3.23
C ILE A 43 3.48 -7.53 -2.48
N ASP A 44 4.58 -8.03 -1.91
CA ASP A 44 5.51 -7.22 -1.13
C ASP A 44 6.19 -6.14 -1.99
N ALA A 45 6.64 -6.50 -3.19
CA ALA A 45 7.33 -5.56 -4.07
C ALA A 45 6.39 -4.49 -4.64
N THR A 46 5.15 -4.84 -5.02
CA THR A 46 4.16 -3.86 -5.49
C THR A 46 3.71 -2.93 -4.37
N ALA A 47 3.48 -3.44 -3.16
CA ALA A 47 3.12 -2.63 -2.00
C ALA A 47 4.24 -1.64 -1.61
N ASP A 48 5.50 -2.08 -1.58
CA ASP A 48 6.64 -1.19 -1.31
C ASP A 48 6.81 -0.15 -2.42
N CYS A 49 6.62 -0.54 -3.68
CA CYS A 49 6.67 0.37 -4.83
C CYS A 49 5.57 1.43 -4.76
N VAL A 50 4.35 1.06 -4.36
CA VAL A 50 3.25 2.01 -4.14
C VAL A 50 3.57 2.98 -3.01
N LYS A 51 4.05 2.48 -1.87
CA LYS A 51 4.42 3.31 -0.71
C LYS A 51 5.47 4.37 -1.08
N LYS A 52 6.55 3.97 -1.75
CA LYS A 52 7.63 4.87 -2.17
C LYS A 52 7.20 5.79 -3.31
N GLY A 53 6.37 5.29 -4.23
CA GLY A 53 5.76 6.07 -5.30
C GLY A 53 4.89 7.21 -4.78
N GLN A 54 4.08 6.99 -3.74
CA GLN A 54 3.25 8.04 -3.15
C GLN A 54 4.10 9.16 -2.57
N ALA A 55 5.19 8.82 -1.86
CA ALA A 55 6.14 9.81 -1.37
C ALA A 55 6.81 10.59 -2.52
N CYS A 56 7.24 9.89 -3.57
CA CYS A 56 7.83 10.50 -4.75
C CYS A 56 6.85 11.43 -5.49
N LEU A 57 5.60 11.03 -5.66
CA LEU A 57 4.59 11.86 -6.32
C LEU A 57 4.30 13.12 -5.53
N ASN A 58 4.10 13.02 -4.21
CA ASN A 58 3.86 14.18 -3.35
C ASN A 58 5.03 15.17 -3.45
N HIS A 59 6.26 14.68 -3.36
CA HIS A 59 7.47 15.49 -3.54
C HIS A 59 7.52 16.19 -4.92
N CYS A 60 7.21 15.47 -6.00
CA CYS A 60 7.16 16.04 -7.34
C CYS A 60 6.10 17.14 -7.45
N LEU A 61 4.93 16.95 -6.84
CA LEU A 61 3.84 17.94 -6.84
C LEU A 61 4.22 19.20 -6.05
N ASP A 62 4.89 19.05 -4.91
CA ASP A 62 5.37 20.18 -4.11
C ASP A 62 6.40 21.03 -4.89
N LEU A 63 7.31 20.39 -5.63
CA LEU A 63 8.27 21.08 -6.50
C LEU A 63 7.60 21.76 -7.70
N LEU A 64 6.62 21.10 -8.32
CA LEU A 64 5.82 21.71 -9.40
C LEU A 64 5.08 22.96 -8.93
N ALA A 65 4.52 22.94 -7.72
CA ALA A 65 3.84 24.08 -7.11
C ALA A 65 4.79 25.27 -6.87
N GLN A 66 6.08 25.00 -6.67
CA GLN A 66 7.15 26.01 -6.55
C GLN A 66 7.70 26.48 -7.91
N GLY A 67 7.20 25.93 -9.02
CA GLY A 67 7.56 26.32 -10.38
C GLY A 67 8.64 25.46 -11.03
N ASP A 68 9.11 24.39 -10.38
CA ASP A 68 10.05 23.45 -10.98
C ASP A 68 9.34 22.51 -11.95
N LYS A 69 9.34 22.89 -13.22
CA LYS A 69 8.69 22.13 -14.30
C LYS A 69 9.44 20.86 -14.69
N GLU A 70 10.67 20.64 -14.21
CA GLU A 70 11.44 19.43 -14.53
C GLU A 70 10.78 18.16 -13.95
N MET A 71 9.96 18.29 -12.89
CA MET A 71 9.29 17.16 -12.24
C MET A 71 8.03 16.66 -12.97
N ALA A 72 7.60 17.33 -14.05
CA ALA A 72 6.33 17.00 -14.71
C ALA A 72 6.31 15.59 -15.34
N ALA A 73 7.45 15.16 -15.88
CA ALA A 73 7.59 13.81 -16.43
C ALA A 73 7.60 12.75 -15.32
N CYS A 74 8.39 12.98 -14.27
CA CYS A 74 8.46 12.11 -13.09
C CYS A 74 7.07 11.94 -12.42
N ALA A 75 6.34 13.03 -12.18
CA ALA A 75 4.99 12.95 -11.61
C ALA A 75 4.03 12.11 -12.47
N ARG A 76 4.15 12.19 -13.81
CA ARG A 76 3.31 11.42 -14.74
C ARG A 76 3.63 9.93 -14.67
N THR A 77 4.90 9.54 -14.77
CA THR A 77 5.31 8.12 -14.77
C THR A 77 5.05 7.47 -13.41
N VAL A 78 5.31 8.18 -12.30
CA VAL A 78 4.98 7.72 -10.95
C VAL A 78 3.46 7.51 -10.79
N SER A 79 2.63 8.42 -11.32
CA SER A 79 1.17 8.26 -11.26
C SER A 79 0.67 7.01 -12.00
N GLN A 80 1.27 6.71 -13.16
CA GLN A 80 0.97 5.49 -13.91
C GLN A 80 1.41 4.25 -13.14
N MET A 81 2.63 4.27 -12.60
CA MET A 81 3.18 3.19 -11.77
C MET A 81 2.29 2.91 -10.56
N LEU A 82 1.83 3.95 -9.84
CA LEU A 82 0.93 3.81 -8.70
C LEU A 82 -0.36 3.08 -9.07
N ALA A 83 -0.98 3.46 -10.19
CA ALA A 83 -2.22 2.83 -10.66
C ALA A 83 -2.01 1.35 -11.00
N THR A 84 -0.92 1.03 -11.70
CA THR A 84 -0.68 -0.35 -12.15
C THR A 84 -0.15 -1.26 -11.07
N CYS A 85 0.76 -0.78 -10.21
CA CYS A 85 1.30 -1.56 -9.08
C CYS A 85 0.20 -1.89 -8.07
N GLY A 86 -0.67 -0.92 -7.72
CA GLY A 86 -1.79 -1.19 -6.80
C GLY A 86 -2.78 -2.21 -7.38
N ALA A 87 -3.03 -2.19 -8.68
CA ALA A 87 -3.86 -3.19 -9.33
C ALA A 87 -3.19 -4.59 -9.34
N LEU A 88 -1.89 -4.67 -9.60
CA LEU A 88 -1.16 -5.94 -9.56
C LEU A 88 -1.08 -6.52 -8.14
N GLU A 89 -0.88 -5.68 -7.12
CA GLU A 89 -0.90 -6.08 -5.71
C GLU A 89 -2.21 -6.80 -5.36
N GLN A 90 -3.34 -6.17 -5.69
CA GLN A 90 -4.68 -6.73 -5.45
C GLN A 90 -4.94 -8.01 -6.24
N LEU A 91 -4.55 -8.06 -7.52
CA LEU A 91 -4.71 -9.27 -8.32
C LEU A 91 -3.84 -10.43 -7.80
N SER A 92 -2.66 -10.11 -7.28
CA SER A 92 -1.73 -11.09 -6.70
C SER A 92 -2.26 -11.65 -5.39
N SER A 93 -2.80 -10.82 -4.50
CA SER A 93 -3.40 -11.26 -3.23
C SER A 93 -4.65 -12.11 -3.42
N LEU A 94 -5.38 -11.90 -4.52
CA LEU A 94 -6.55 -12.70 -4.90
C LEU A 94 -6.20 -13.96 -5.72
N ASN A 95 -4.91 -14.26 -5.92
CA ASN A 95 -4.44 -15.36 -6.76
C ASN A 95 -5.10 -15.38 -8.16
N SER A 96 -5.25 -14.20 -8.75
CA SER A 96 -5.93 -14.05 -10.03
C SER A 96 -5.18 -14.79 -11.14
N LYS A 97 -5.93 -15.47 -12.02
CA LYS A 97 -5.39 -16.06 -13.27
C LYS A 97 -4.77 -15.02 -14.23
N HIS A 98 -4.94 -13.73 -13.94
CA HIS A 98 -4.41 -12.62 -14.74
C HIS A 98 -3.07 -12.08 -14.22
N VAL A 99 -2.53 -12.59 -13.10
CA VAL A 99 -1.28 -12.08 -12.48
C VAL A 99 -0.14 -11.99 -13.49
N ALA A 100 0.18 -13.07 -14.22
CA ALA A 100 1.29 -13.06 -15.19
C ALA A 100 1.12 -12.01 -16.31
N LYS A 101 -0.11 -11.85 -16.82
CA LYS A 101 -0.39 -10.85 -17.87
C LYS A 101 -0.29 -9.42 -17.34
N MET A 102 -0.79 -9.19 -16.13
CA MET A 102 -0.70 -7.89 -15.48
C MET A 102 0.75 -7.56 -15.09
N ALA A 103 1.50 -8.53 -14.57
CA ALA A 103 2.92 -8.40 -14.24
C ALA A 103 3.75 -7.97 -15.45
N LYS A 104 3.47 -8.50 -16.64
CA LYS A 104 4.14 -8.04 -17.88
C LYS A 104 3.87 -6.57 -18.21
N VAL A 105 2.66 -6.06 -17.95
CA VAL A 105 2.33 -4.64 -18.14
C VAL A 105 3.04 -3.80 -17.08
N VAL A 106 2.95 -4.21 -15.81
CA VAL A 106 3.57 -3.48 -14.69
C VAL A 106 5.08 -3.44 -14.82
N ALA A 107 5.73 -4.48 -15.34
CA ALA A 107 7.15 -4.47 -15.63
C ALA A 107 7.54 -3.29 -16.54
N GLY A 108 6.82 -3.08 -17.64
CA GLY A 108 7.07 -1.93 -18.53
C GLY A 108 6.88 -0.58 -17.83
N VAL A 109 5.81 -0.44 -17.05
CA VAL A 109 5.52 0.81 -16.32
C VAL A 109 6.55 1.08 -15.22
N CYS A 110 6.99 0.05 -14.48
CA CYS A 110 8.06 0.17 -13.49
C CYS A 110 9.38 0.58 -14.13
N GLN A 111 9.73 0.03 -15.31
CA GLN A 111 10.94 0.45 -16.02
C GLN A 111 10.87 1.93 -16.43
N GLU A 112 9.75 2.38 -17.01
CA GLU A 112 9.55 3.78 -17.40
C GLU A 112 9.61 4.72 -16.19
N CYS A 113 9.01 4.31 -15.06
CA CYS A 113 9.08 5.06 -13.81
C CYS A 113 10.48 5.09 -13.22
N GLU A 114 11.21 3.96 -13.24
CA GLU A 114 12.60 3.90 -12.80
C GLU A 114 13.46 4.88 -13.62
N ASP A 115 13.44 4.75 -14.94
CA ASP A 115 14.27 5.55 -15.85
C ASP A 115 14.05 7.05 -15.66
N GLU A 116 12.80 7.46 -15.40
CA GLU A 116 12.49 8.86 -15.11
C GLU A 116 12.96 9.28 -13.72
N CYS A 117 12.66 8.49 -12.68
CA CYS A 117 13.09 8.80 -11.31
C CYS A 117 14.62 8.86 -11.17
N ARG A 118 15.37 8.02 -11.90
CA ARG A 118 16.85 8.02 -11.92
C ARG A 118 17.45 9.35 -12.37
N LYS A 119 16.75 10.12 -13.21
CA LYS A 119 17.21 11.47 -13.63
C LYS A 119 17.31 12.44 -12.46
N HIS A 120 16.58 12.16 -11.38
CA HIS A 120 16.43 13.05 -10.23
C HIS A 120 17.07 12.51 -8.94
N GLU A 121 17.59 11.28 -8.96
CA GLU A 121 18.04 10.54 -7.76
C GLU A 121 19.17 11.21 -6.96
N LYS A 122 19.96 12.08 -7.60
CA LYS A 122 21.05 12.82 -6.96
C LYS A 122 20.57 14.06 -6.21
N LYS A 123 19.38 14.58 -6.55
CA LYS A 123 18.81 15.79 -5.97
C LYS A 123 17.69 15.47 -4.97
N HIS A 124 16.95 14.38 -5.19
CA HIS A 124 15.73 14.06 -4.46
C HIS A 124 15.77 12.60 -3.98
N ALA A 125 15.77 12.41 -2.66
CA ALA A 125 15.86 11.10 -2.05
C ALA A 125 14.61 10.24 -2.33
N GLU A 126 13.46 10.89 -2.45
CA GLU A 126 12.18 10.28 -2.78
C GLU A 126 12.19 9.67 -4.18
N CYS A 127 12.78 10.37 -5.16
CA CYS A 127 12.98 9.85 -6.52
C CYS A 127 13.93 8.65 -6.51
N LYS A 128 15.04 8.73 -5.75
CA LYS A 128 15.94 7.58 -5.61
C LYS A 128 15.24 6.36 -5.03
N ALA A 129 14.49 6.54 -3.94
CA ALA A 129 13.78 5.46 -3.27
C ALA A 129 12.73 4.82 -4.19
N CYS A 130 11.97 5.64 -4.92
CA CYS A 130 11.00 5.17 -5.91
C CYS A 130 11.65 4.39 -7.05
N ALA A 131 12.78 4.88 -7.59
CA ALA A 131 13.54 4.18 -8.62
C ALA A 131 14.04 2.81 -8.11
N ASP A 132 14.58 2.76 -6.88
CA ASP A 132 15.05 1.52 -6.27
C ASP A 132 13.90 0.51 -6.06
N SER A 133 12.69 0.94 -5.69
CA SER A 133 11.55 0.02 -5.60
C SER A 133 10.95 -0.36 -6.95
N CYS A 134 11.00 0.52 -7.95
CA CYS A 134 10.60 0.17 -9.31
C CYS A 134 11.48 -0.95 -9.87
N ALA A 135 12.80 -0.89 -9.63
CA ALA A 135 13.74 -1.93 -10.04
C ALA A 135 13.44 -3.30 -9.40
N GLU A 136 13.12 -3.32 -8.10
CA GLU A 136 12.76 -4.57 -7.42
C GLU A 136 11.38 -5.08 -7.86
N CYS A 137 10.39 -4.20 -8.02
CA CYS A 137 9.07 -4.56 -8.54
C CYS A 137 9.16 -5.13 -9.96
N LEU A 138 9.96 -4.52 -10.84
CA LEU A 138 10.27 -5.02 -12.19
C LEU A 138 10.83 -6.44 -12.14
N LYS A 139 11.80 -6.69 -11.26
CA LYS A 139 12.43 -7.99 -11.09
C LYS A 139 11.43 -9.05 -10.62
N GLU A 140 10.55 -8.75 -9.66
CA GLU A 140 9.49 -9.67 -9.25
C GLU A 140 8.45 -9.88 -10.35
N CYS A 141 8.09 -8.82 -11.09
CA CYS A 141 7.22 -8.94 -12.26
C CYS A 141 7.80 -9.91 -13.29
N ASN A 142 9.09 -9.81 -13.61
CA ASN A 142 9.74 -10.69 -14.59
C ASN A 142 9.83 -12.15 -14.13
N LYS A 143 9.78 -12.45 -12.83
CA LYS A 143 9.72 -13.83 -12.32
C LYS A 143 8.34 -14.47 -12.50
N ALA A 144 7.30 -13.65 -12.65
CA ALA A 144 5.91 -14.08 -12.73
C ALA A 144 5.39 -14.24 -14.16
N VAL A 145 6.23 -14.01 -15.18
CA VAL A 145 5.89 -14.05 -16.62
C VAL A 145 6.49 -15.28 -17.29
#